data_AF-A0A1U7D2W7-F1
#
_entry.id   AF-A0A1U7D2W7-F1
#
_cell.length_a   1.000
_cell.length_b   1.000
_cell.length_c   1.000
_cell.angle_alpha   90.00
_cell.angle_beta   90.00
_cell.angle_gamma   90.00
#
_symmetry.space_group_name_H-M   'P 1'
#
loop_
_entity.id
_entity.type
_entity.pdbx_description
1 polymer ?
#
loop_
_entity_poly.entity_id
_entity_poly.type
_entity_poly.pdbx_seq_one_letter_code
_entity_poly.pdbx_strand_id
1 'polypeptide(L)' 'MKFAANVARDSAVRTALLEAGWRVATIWECTLRKPEQIAAAADQLSTWLLSETDTLELGGREISPPT' A
#
# COMPACT_ATOMS: atom_id res chain seq x y z
N MET A 1 12.54 19.57 4.18
CA MET A 1 12.57 18.46 3.20
C MET A 1 11.15 17.97 2.99
N LYS A 2 10.55 18.22 1.82
CA LYS A 2 9.11 18.03 1.55
C LYS A 2 8.66 16.57 1.61
N PHE A 3 9.56 15.63 1.31
CA PHE A 3 9.29 14.19 1.30
C PHE A 3 8.98 13.62 2.68
N ALA A 4 9.71 14.04 3.72
CA ALA A 4 9.47 13.57 5.08
C ALA A 4 8.07 13.98 5.61
N ALA A 5 7.61 15.17 5.22
CA ALA A 5 6.27 15.65 5.58
C ALA A 5 5.16 14.86 4.85
N ASN A 6 5.39 14.50 3.58
CA ASN A 6 4.46 13.63 2.84
C ASN A 6 4.39 12.23 3.46
N VAL A 7 5.52 11.63 3.83
CA VAL A 7 5.57 10.31 4.48
C VAL A 7 4.88 10.34 5.85
N ALA A 8 5.15 11.37 6.67
CA ALA A 8 4.51 11.50 7.98
C ALA A 8 2.98 11.68 7.86
N ARG A 9 2.51 12.42 6.85
CA ARG A 9 1.08 12.61 6.61
C ARG A 9 0.41 11.34 6.10
N ASP A 10 1.06 10.61 5.21
CA ASP A 10 0.54 9.34 4.69
C ASP A 10 0.41 8.30 5.81
N SER A 11 1.46 8.18 6.64
CA SER A 11 1.43 7.34 7.84
C SER A 11 0.32 7.75 8.81
N ALA A 12 0.11 9.05 9.04
CA ALA A 12 -0.95 9.51 9.94
C ALA A 12 -2.35 9.17 9.41
N VAL A 13 -2.59 9.32 8.10
CA VAL A 13 -3.87 8.95 7.47
C VAL A 13 -4.09 7.43 7.53
N ARG A 14 -3.06 6.64 7.23
CA ARG A 14 -3.12 5.18 7.33
C ARG A 14 -3.43 4.73 8.74
N THR A 15 -2.77 5.29 9.75
CA THR A 15 -3.04 5.00 11.16
C THR A 15 -4.47 5.37 11.54
N ALA A 16 -4.95 6.55 11.17
CA ALA A 16 -6.31 6.98 11.49
C ALA A 16 -7.38 6.07 10.87
N LEU A 17 -7.15 5.59 9.64
CA LEU A 17 -8.04 4.63 8.98
C LEU A 17 -8.05 3.28 9.72
N LEU A 18 -6.88 2.76 10.09
CA LEU A 18 -6.75 1.51 10.84
C LEU A 18 -7.38 1.60 12.23
N GLU A 19 -7.16 2.70 12.95
CA GLU A 19 -7.78 2.95 14.26
C GLU A 19 -9.30 3.08 14.19
N ALA A 20 -9.83 3.57 13.06
CA ALA A 20 -11.26 3.58 12.78
C ALA A 20 -11.82 2.22 12.32
N GLY A 21 -11.01 1.16 12.34
CA GLY A 21 -11.39 -0.19 11.94
C GLY A 21 -11.45 -0.42 10.43
N TRP A 22 -10.89 0.50 9.65
CA TRP A 22 -10.81 0.35 8.19
C TRP A 22 -9.56 -0.39 7.79
N ARG A 23 -9.72 -1.30 6.84
CA ARG A 23 -8.62 -2.00 6.18
C ARG A 23 -8.05 -1.11 5.08
N VAL A 24 -6.73 -1.01 4.99
CA VAL A 24 -6.06 -0.06 4.08
C VAL A 24 -5.18 -0.79 3.07
N ALA A 25 -5.47 -0.60 1.78
CA ALA A 25 -4.64 -1.09 0.69
C ALA A 25 -3.98 0.09 -0.06
N THR A 26 -2.66 0.10 -0.10
CA THR A 26 -1.86 1.10 -0.83
C THR A 26 -1.33 0.48 -2.12
N ILE A 27 -1.71 1.06 -3.26
CA ILE A 27 -1.30 0.58 -4.59
C ILE A 27 -0.51 1.70 -5.26
N TRP A 28 0.79 1.49 -5.43
CA TRP A 28 1.66 2.47 -6.06
C TRP A 28 1.51 2.43 -7.59
N GLU A 29 1.49 3.59 -8.23
CA GLU A 29 1.37 3.69 -9.70
C GLU A 29 2.45 2.90 -10.44
N CYS A 30 3.62 2.68 -9.80
CA CYS A 30 4.73 1.94 -10.37
C CYS A 30 4.37 0.48 -10.72
N THR A 31 3.34 -0.07 -10.06
CA THR A 31 2.77 -1.40 -10.30
C THR A 31 1.62 -1.41 -11.30
N LEU A 32 1.18 -0.25 -11.75
CA LEU A 32 0.08 -0.12 -12.71
C LEU A 32 0.57 0.27 -14.11
N ARG A 33 1.88 0.14 -14.37
CA ARG A 33 2.50 0.59 -15.62
C ARG A 33 2.28 -0.31 -16.82
N LYS A 34 2.09 -1.62 -16.60
CA LYS A 34 1.83 -2.60 -17.66
C LYS A 34 0.49 -3.31 -17.40
N PRO A 35 -0.26 -3.67 -18.44
CA PRO A 35 -1.53 -4.37 -18.29
C PRO A 35 -1.39 -5.69 -17.49
N GLU A 36 -0.28 -6.41 -17.65
CA GLU A 36 0.02 -7.61 -16.85
C GLU A 36 0.20 -7.30 -15.36
N GLN A 37 0.82 -6.17 -15.02
CA GLN A 37 1.01 -5.75 -13.64
C GLN A 37 -0.29 -5.22 -13.02
N ILE A 38 -1.14 -4.56 -13.81
CA ILE A 38 -2.49 -4.17 -13.39
C ILE A 38 -3.32 -5.41 -13.05
N ALA A 39 -3.30 -6.44 -13.92
CA ALA A 39 -4.02 -7.69 -13.65
C ALA A 39 -3.50 -8.37 -12.37
N ALA A 40 -2.18 -8.44 -12.19
CA ALA A 40 -1.57 -9.00 -10.98
C ALA A 40 -1.88 -8.17 -9.72
N ALA A 41 -1.98 -6.84 -9.82
CA ALA A 41 -2.34 -5.97 -8.72
C ALA A 41 -3.83 -6.13 -8.34
N ALA A 42 -4.71 -6.25 -9.33
CA ALA A 42 -6.14 -6.49 -9.13
C ALA A 42 -6.38 -7.87 -8.49
N ASP A 43 -5.65 -8.90 -8.91
CA ASP A 43 -5.76 -10.25 -8.34
C ASP A 43 -5.31 -10.29 -6.86
N GLN A 44 -4.18 -9.64 -6.55
CA GLN A 44 -3.72 -9.49 -5.17
C GLN A 44 -4.68 -8.66 -4.32
N LEU A 45 -5.26 -7.59 -4.88
CA LEU A 45 -6.27 -6.80 -4.19
C LEU A 45 -7.54 -7.62 -3.91
N SER A 46 -8.00 -8.41 -4.89
CA SER A 46 -9.15 -9.31 -4.73
C SER A 46 -8.90 -10.35 -3.64
N THR A 47 -7.72 -10.98 -3.66
CA THR A 47 -7.30 -11.93 -2.63
C THR A 47 -7.25 -11.28 -1.25
N TRP A 48 -6.72 -10.06 -1.17
CA TRP A 48 -6.67 -9.31 0.07
C TRP A 48 -8.08 -8.97 0.58
N LEU A 49 -9.00 -8.51 -0.29
CA LEU A 49 -10.38 -8.22 0.12
C LEU A 49 -11.06 -9.43 0.79
N LEU A 50 -10.77 -10.65 0.30
CA LEU A 50 -11.26 -11.91 0.85
C LEU A 50 -10.51 -12.40 2.11
N SER A 51 -9.36 -11.79 2.42
CA SER A 51 -8.55 -12.10 3.60
C SER A 51 -8.97 -11.24 4.81
N GLU A 52 -8.59 -11.67 6.01
CA GLU A 52 -8.71 -10.89 7.25
C GLU A 52 -7.50 -9.96 7.49
N THR A 53 -6.66 -9.76 6.46
CA THR A 53 -5.47 -8.91 6.59
C THR A 53 -5.86 -7.43 6.59
N ASP A 54 -5.40 -6.67 7.59
CA ASP A 54 -5.75 -5.25 7.75
C ASP A 54 -5.06 -4.32 6.75
N THR A 55 -3.91 -4.73 6.20
CA THR A 55 -3.11 -3.87 5.33
C THR A 55 -2.55 -4.61 4.12
N LEU A 56 -2.48 -3.91 2.98
CA LEU A 56 -1.86 -4.39 1.75
C LEU A 56 -1.00 -3.26 1.17
N GLU A 57 0.20 -3.59 0.70
CA GLU A 57 1.02 -2.63 -0.02
C GLU A 57 1.56 -3.25 -1.32
N LEU A 58 1.14 -2.72 -2.46
CA LEU A 58 1.54 -3.17 -3.78
C LEU A 58 2.42 -2.11 -4.43
N GLY A 59 3.73 -2.36 -4.50
CA GLY A 59 4.69 -1.51 -5.20
C GLY A 59 5.87 -0.99 -4.40
N GLY A 60 6.02 -1.46 -3.17
CA GLY A 60 7.28 -1.35 -2.46
C GLY A 60 8.31 -2.28 -3.09
N ARG A 61 9.33 -1.72 -3.74
CA ARG A 61 10.65 -2.37 -3.67
C ARG A 61 10.99 -2.34 -2.18
N GLU A 62 11.09 -3.50 -1.54
CA GLU A 62 11.49 -3.59 -0.13
C GLU A 62 12.77 -2.80 0.05
N ILE A 63 12.67 -1.57 0.58
CA ILE A 63 13.85 -0.84 1.04
C ILE A 63 14.03 -1.29 2.49
N SER A 64 14.56 -2.50 2.66
CA SER A 64 15.26 -2.84 3.89
C SER A 64 16.43 -1.86 4.00
N PRO A 65 16.56 -1.11 5.11
CA PRO A 65 17.73 -0.26 5.30
C PRO A 65 18.98 -1.16 5.27
N PRO A 66 20.05 -0.77 4.55
CA PRO A 66 21.31 -1.48 4.69
C PRO A 66 21.80 -1.28 6.14
N THR A 67 22.05 -2.40 6.82
CA THR A 67 22.74 -2.48 8.11
C THR A 67 24.11 -1.82 8.04
#